data_AF-A0A822ABD9-F1
#
_entry.id   AF-A0A822ABD9-F1
#
_cell.length_a   1.000
_cell.length_b   1.000
_cell.length_c   1.000
_cell.angle_alpha   90.00
_cell.angle_beta   90.00
_cell.angle_gamma   90.00
#
_symmetry.space_group_name_H-M   'P 1'
#
loop_
_entity.id
_entity.type
_entity.pdbx_description
1 polymer ?
#
loop_
_entity_poly.entity_id
_entity_poly.type
_entity_poly.pdbx_seq_one_letter_code
_entity_poly.pdbx_strand_id
1 'polypeptide(L)'
;CLGYYAVAGIPIQIDVLECMGAMGWSIRIGCHSDHLENCEELRRWSCISINKPLVGNSIQMSSAFGGLIFLQSPNGESNSITVRLHHVVLTLTYDSMDPNRVANWQHRRHHARGLWADIAGQHIVLNLPSKSLRHLKSTQLDEVLLFWDSVVLAHHELRGTKPKHRERIVCDEQPSAGYMRKNIFESHECSPDIIIYI
;
A
#
# COMPACT_ATOMS: atom_id res chain seq x y z
N CYS A 1 2.60 -3.94 0.96
CA CYS A 1 1.86 -3.77 2.23
C CYS A 1 2.14 -4.97 3.13
N LEU A 2 2.17 -4.82 4.46
CA LEU A 2 2.38 -5.95 5.39
C LEU A 2 1.10 -6.77 5.64
N GLY A 3 -0.07 -6.24 5.27
CA GLY A 3 -1.38 -6.87 5.48
C GLY A 3 -1.96 -6.71 6.88
N TYR A 4 -1.50 -5.67 7.56
CA TYR A 4 -1.98 -5.19 8.84
C TYR A 4 -2.38 -3.71 8.73
N TYR A 5 -3.20 -3.28 9.69
CA TYR A 5 -3.76 -1.95 9.77
C TYR A 5 -3.53 -1.36 11.16
N ALA A 6 -3.06 -0.12 11.22
CA ALA A 6 -2.97 0.64 12.44
C ALA A 6 -4.33 1.27 12.76
N VAL A 7 -4.83 1.07 13.97
CA VAL A 7 -6.10 1.69 14.41
C VAL A 7 -5.85 3.17 14.71
N ALA A 8 -6.77 4.04 14.30
CA ALA A 8 -6.69 5.48 14.52
C ALA A 8 -6.45 5.82 16.01
N GLY A 9 -5.44 6.65 16.27
CA GLY A 9 -5.07 7.12 17.60
C GLY A 9 -4.39 6.08 18.51
N ILE A 10 -4.38 4.79 18.15
CA ILE A 10 -3.73 3.74 18.95
C ILE A 10 -2.27 3.59 18.51
N PRO A 11 -1.29 3.77 19.41
CA PRO A 11 0.12 3.54 19.09
C PRO A 11 0.38 2.08 18.72
N ILE A 12 1.05 1.87 17.59
CA ILE A 12 1.63 0.57 17.23
C ILE A 12 3.07 0.51 17.74
N GLN A 13 3.49 -0.70 18.11
CA GLN A 13 4.91 -0.99 18.40
C GLN A 13 5.46 -1.89 17.31
N ILE A 14 6.66 -1.57 16.85
CA ILE A 14 7.39 -2.30 15.82
C ILE A 14 8.73 -2.71 16.41
N ASP A 15 8.97 -4.02 16.49
CA ASP A 15 10.28 -4.54 16.87
C ASP A 15 11.00 -5.04 15.62
N VAL A 16 12.24 -4.59 15.40
CA VAL A 16 13.10 -5.09 14.33
C VAL A 16 13.82 -6.33 14.86
N LEU A 17 13.54 -7.48 14.24
CA LEU A 17 14.11 -8.76 14.65
C LEU A 17 15.41 -9.05 13.91
N GLU A 18 15.43 -8.79 12.61
CA GLU A 18 16.57 -9.04 11.73
C GLU A 18 16.59 -7.96 10.66
N CYS A 19 17.76 -7.44 10.32
CA CYS A 19 17.95 -6.50 9.22
C CYS A 19 19.23 -6.87 8.47
N MET A 20 19.08 -7.40 7.25
CA MET A 20 20.16 -7.71 6.33
C MET A 20 20.14 -6.67 5.20
N GLY A 21 21.11 -5.75 5.19
CA GLY A 21 21.17 -4.69 4.18
C GLY A 21 21.44 -3.29 4.74
N ALA A 22 21.40 -2.29 3.85
CA ALA A 22 21.66 -0.90 4.20
C ALA A 22 20.64 -0.35 5.22
N MET A 23 21.13 0.48 6.15
CA MET A 23 20.32 1.36 6.99
C MET A 23 19.42 2.25 6.11
N GLY A 24 18.19 2.53 6.56
CA GLY A 24 17.29 3.45 5.88
C GLY A 24 15.90 2.91 5.56
N TRP A 25 15.55 1.72 6.06
CA TRP A 25 14.16 1.26 6.04
C TRP A 25 13.26 2.26 6.75
N SER A 26 12.04 2.41 6.26
CA SER A 26 11.02 3.21 6.91
C SER A 26 9.68 2.50 6.97
N ILE A 27 8.85 2.91 7.92
CA ILE A 27 7.50 2.40 8.11
C ILE A 27 6.51 3.51 7.85
N ARG A 28 5.57 3.22 6.96
CA ARG A 28 4.50 4.12 6.59
C ARG A 28 3.16 3.57 7.09
N ILE A 29 2.35 4.46 7.65
CA ILE A 29 0.93 4.21 7.95
C ILE A 29 0.11 5.09 7.01
N GLY A 30 -0.80 4.48 6.26
CA GLY A 30 -1.61 5.15 5.24
C GLY A 30 -1.05 4.93 3.82
N CYS A 31 -1.94 4.65 2.86
CA CYS A 31 -1.56 4.42 1.47
C CYS A 31 -1.46 5.72 0.65
N HIS A 32 -2.05 6.81 1.15
CA HIS A 32 -2.09 8.10 0.45
C HIS A 32 -0.72 8.74 0.41
N SER A 33 -0.42 9.38 -0.71
CA SER A 33 0.80 10.16 -0.90
C SER A 33 0.54 11.62 -1.20
N ASP A 34 -0.71 12.00 -1.49
CA ASP A 34 -1.07 13.38 -1.77
C ASP A 34 -1.11 14.25 -0.52
N HIS A 35 -0.62 15.46 -0.71
CA HIS A 35 -0.56 16.57 0.21
C HIS A 35 -1.50 17.66 -0.32
N LEU A 36 -2.62 17.88 0.37
CA LEU A 36 -3.69 18.76 -0.13
C LEU A 36 -3.62 20.19 0.44
N GLU A 37 -2.53 20.60 1.09
CA GLU A 37 -2.42 21.92 1.74
C GLU A 37 -2.61 23.09 0.75
N ASN A 38 -2.38 22.86 -0.55
CA ASN A 38 -2.52 23.84 -1.61
C ASN A 38 -3.86 23.73 -2.37
N CYS A 39 -4.78 22.85 -1.97
CA CYS A 39 -6.10 22.76 -2.58
C CYS A 39 -7.03 23.85 -2.03
N GLU A 40 -7.80 24.50 -2.91
CA GLU A 40 -8.74 25.56 -2.51
C GLU A 40 -9.87 25.04 -1.61
N GLU A 41 -10.32 23.81 -1.85
CA GLU A 41 -11.33 23.12 -1.05
C GLU A 41 -10.79 21.77 -0.58
N LEU A 42 -11.11 21.41 0.67
CA LEU A 42 -10.73 20.12 1.27
C LEU A 42 -11.98 19.25 1.47
N ARG A 43 -12.00 18.09 0.82
CA ARG A 43 -12.99 17.00 1.00
C ARG A 43 -12.51 15.98 2.02
N ARG A 44 -11.20 15.93 2.27
CA ARG A 44 -10.57 15.18 3.36
C ARG A 44 -9.42 15.97 3.97
N TRP A 45 -8.91 15.48 5.10
CA TRP A 45 -7.70 16.03 5.72
C TRP A 45 -6.52 16.02 4.74
N SER A 46 -5.67 17.06 4.82
CA SER A 46 -4.65 17.32 3.80
C SER A 46 -3.61 16.22 3.71
N CYS A 47 -3.09 15.76 4.84
CA CYS A 47 -2.14 14.68 4.94
C CYS A 47 -2.65 13.63 5.94
N ILE A 48 -2.90 12.41 5.45
CA ILE A 48 -3.48 11.30 6.22
C ILE A 48 -2.56 10.08 6.28
N SER A 49 -1.31 10.25 5.86
CA SER A 49 -0.28 9.23 5.95
C SER A 49 0.91 9.76 6.74
N ILE A 50 1.56 8.89 7.50
CA ILE A 50 2.79 9.21 8.21
C ILE A 50 3.87 8.23 7.82
N ASN A 51 5.12 8.71 7.75
CA ASN A 51 6.30 7.89 7.51
C ASN A 51 7.33 8.15 8.59
N LYS A 52 7.96 7.09 9.11
CA LYS A 52 9.08 7.20 10.06
C LYS A 52 10.20 6.24 9.69
N PRO A 53 11.47 6.68 9.75
CA PRO A 53 12.59 5.76 9.56
C PRO A 53 12.63 4.73 10.70
N LEU A 54 13.00 3.50 10.36
CA LEU A 54 13.25 2.44 11.33
C LEU A 54 14.64 2.62 11.95
N VAL A 55 14.72 3.50 12.94
CA VAL A 55 15.96 3.76 13.70
C VAL A 55 15.90 3.03 15.03
N GLY A 56 16.83 2.10 15.24
CA GLY A 56 16.89 1.24 16.43
C GLY A 56 16.02 -0.02 16.33
N ASN A 57 15.96 -0.77 17.43
CA ASN A 57 15.33 -2.11 17.44
C ASN A 57 13.86 -2.10 17.85
N SER A 58 13.35 -1.01 18.43
CA SER A 58 11.96 -0.89 18.85
C SER A 58 11.46 0.54 18.65
N ILE A 59 10.37 0.67 17.92
CA ILE A 59 9.82 1.95 17.50
C ILE A 59 8.34 2.00 17.84
N GLN A 60 7.89 3.15 18.34
CA GLN A 60 6.48 3.43 18.55
C GLN A 60 6.02 4.58 17.65
N MET A 61 4.84 4.40 17.05
CA MET A 61 4.20 5.43 16.26
C MET A 61 2.68 5.27 16.28
N SER A 62 1.98 6.39 16.16
CA SER A 62 0.52 6.43 16.03
C SER A 62 0.16 7.33 14.85
N SER A 63 -0.91 6.96 14.14
CA SER A 63 -1.55 7.81 13.13
C SER A 63 -2.89 8.27 13.68
N ALA A 64 -3.19 9.57 13.55
CA ALA A 64 -4.51 10.10 13.93
C ALA A 64 -5.66 9.45 13.14
N PHE A 65 -5.37 8.98 11.92
CA PHE A 65 -6.37 8.39 11.01
C PHE A 65 -6.28 6.86 10.93
N GLY A 66 -5.21 6.27 11.47
CA GLY A 66 -4.87 4.88 11.21
C GLY A 66 -4.42 4.68 9.76
N GLY A 67 -4.40 3.43 9.30
CA GLY A 67 -4.06 3.14 7.90
C GLY A 67 -3.41 1.78 7.67
N LEU A 68 -3.30 1.42 6.39
CA LEU A 68 -2.47 0.30 5.95
C LEU A 68 -1.02 0.52 6.38
N ILE A 69 -0.36 -0.56 6.83
CA ILE A 69 1.04 -0.50 7.25
C ILE A 69 1.94 -0.99 6.10
N PHE A 70 2.90 -0.17 5.74
CA PHE A 70 3.89 -0.42 4.70
C PHE A 70 5.28 -0.40 5.29
N LEU A 71 6.10 -1.31 4.80
CA LEU A 71 7.53 -1.33 5.03
C LEU A 71 8.20 -0.88 3.73
N GLN A 72 9.01 0.18 3.80
CA GLN A 72 9.63 0.82 2.64
C GLN A 72 11.13 0.57 2.68
N SER A 73 11.65 -0.08 1.62
CA SER A 73 13.08 -0.36 1.47
C SER A 73 13.84 0.92 1.09
N PRO A 74 15.05 1.13 1.63
CA PRO A 74 15.87 2.29 1.27
C PRO A 74 16.32 2.28 -0.18
N ASN A 75 16.58 1.10 -0.77
CA ASN A 75 16.96 0.87 -2.17
C ASN A 75 16.55 -0.56 -2.59
N GLY A 76 16.14 -0.74 -3.85
CA GLY A 76 15.54 -1.93 -4.47
C GLY A 76 16.46 -3.15 -4.67
N GLU A 77 17.56 -3.23 -3.91
CA GLU A 77 18.42 -4.42 -3.84
C GLU A 77 17.88 -5.47 -2.85
N SER A 78 18.57 -6.62 -2.75
CA SER A 78 18.32 -7.78 -1.88
C SER A 78 18.39 -7.50 -0.38
N ASN A 79 17.96 -6.32 0.06
CA ASN A 79 17.79 -5.99 1.46
C ASN A 79 16.55 -6.70 1.99
N SER A 80 16.66 -7.31 3.16
CA SER A 80 15.51 -7.90 3.85
C SER A 80 15.51 -7.47 5.31
N ILE A 81 14.31 -7.29 5.83
CA ILE A 81 14.09 -6.95 7.22
C ILE A 81 12.90 -7.73 7.74
N THR A 82 13.06 -8.32 8.92
CA THR A 82 12.01 -9.02 9.63
C THR A 82 11.57 -8.16 10.80
N VAL A 83 10.28 -7.82 10.83
CA VAL A 83 9.69 -6.99 11.89
C VAL A 83 8.53 -7.71 12.58
N ARG A 84 8.35 -7.44 13.87
CA ARG A 84 7.17 -7.83 14.64
C ARG A 84 6.30 -6.60 14.88
N LEU A 85 5.02 -6.69 14.52
CA LEU A 85 4.04 -5.64 14.75
C LEU A 85 3.15 -5.99 15.95
N HIS A 86 2.93 -5.02 16.83
CA HIS A 86 2.03 -5.12 17.97
C HIS A 86 0.93 -4.05 17.88
N HIS A 87 -0.23 -4.35 18.49
CA HIS A 87 -1.40 -3.47 18.50
C HIS A 87 -1.94 -3.13 17.09
N VAL A 88 -1.82 -4.09 16.17
CA VAL A 88 -2.33 -3.99 14.80
C VAL A 88 -3.51 -4.92 14.58
N VAL A 89 -4.37 -4.59 13.62
CA VAL A 89 -5.47 -5.45 13.19
C VAL A 89 -5.28 -5.97 11.77
N LEU A 90 -5.91 -7.08 11.43
CA LEU A 90 -5.88 -7.59 10.06
C LEU A 90 -6.61 -6.65 9.10
N THR A 91 -6.04 -6.53 7.90
CA THR A 91 -6.70 -5.89 6.76
C THR A 91 -6.93 -6.86 5.60
N LEU A 92 -7.79 -6.46 4.67
CA LEU A 92 -7.97 -7.17 3.41
C LEU A 92 -6.72 -7.01 2.57
N THR A 93 -6.12 -8.15 2.23
CA THR A 93 -5.01 -8.22 1.28
C THR A 93 -5.21 -9.38 0.34
N TYR A 94 -4.90 -9.17 -0.92
CA TYR A 94 -4.91 -10.19 -1.95
C TYR A 94 -3.67 -10.02 -2.83
N ASP A 95 -3.05 -11.11 -3.23
CA ASP A 95 -1.95 -11.07 -4.20
C ASP A 95 -2.10 -12.32 -5.06
N SER A 96 -2.40 -12.14 -6.35
CA SER A 96 -2.64 -13.26 -7.28
C SER A 96 -1.39 -14.13 -7.47
N MET A 97 -0.21 -13.60 -7.13
CA MET A 97 1.07 -14.30 -7.24
C MET A 97 1.50 -14.99 -5.94
N ASP A 98 0.79 -14.78 -4.82
CA ASP A 98 1.08 -15.41 -3.53
C ASP A 98 -0.02 -16.42 -3.16
N PRO A 99 0.25 -17.73 -3.26
CA PRO A 99 -0.72 -18.78 -2.94
C PRO A 99 -1.30 -18.66 -1.52
N ASN A 100 -0.52 -18.19 -0.54
CA ASN A 100 -1.00 -17.99 0.82
C ASN A 100 -1.99 -16.83 0.89
N ARG A 101 -1.81 -15.77 0.11
CA ARG A 101 -2.75 -14.64 0.07
C ARG A 101 -4.05 -15.03 -0.64
N VAL A 102 -3.95 -15.81 -1.72
CA VAL A 102 -5.12 -16.36 -2.42
C VAL A 102 -5.93 -17.27 -1.49
N ALA A 103 -5.28 -18.27 -0.87
CA ALA A 103 -5.95 -19.23 0.01
C ALA A 103 -6.60 -18.57 1.24
N ASN A 104 -5.98 -17.53 1.80
CA ASN A 104 -6.50 -16.83 2.97
C ASN A 104 -7.55 -15.76 2.66
N TRP A 105 -7.90 -15.52 1.40
CA TRP A 105 -8.82 -14.45 1.01
C TRP A 105 -10.18 -14.56 1.71
N GLN A 106 -10.79 -15.75 1.67
CA GLN A 106 -12.09 -16.00 2.30
C GLN A 106 -12.05 -15.71 3.81
N HIS A 107 -11.01 -16.15 4.50
CA HIS A 107 -10.83 -15.87 5.93
C HIS A 107 -10.69 -14.36 6.17
N ARG A 108 -9.83 -13.67 5.42
CA ARG A 108 -9.63 -12.22 5.56
C ARG A 108 -10.91 -11.44 5.30
N ARG A 109 -11.73 -11.83 4.32
CA ARG A 109 -13.04 -11.20 4.05
C ARG A 109 -13.94 -11.12 5.30
N HIS A 110 -13.95 -12.17 6.11
CA HIS A 110 -14.80 -12.28 7.29
C HIS A 110 -14.19 -11.65 8.54
N HIS A 111 -12.86 -11.69 8.68
CA HIS A 111 -12.20 -11.31 9.94
C HIS A 111 -11.48 -9.96 9.91
N ALA A 112 -11.04 -9.48 8.73
CA ALA A 112 -10.28 -8.25 8.63
C ALA A 112 -11.12 -7.00 8.94
N ARG A 113 -10.59 -6.15 9.82
CA ARG A 113 -11.24 -4.92 10.30
C ARG A 113 -10.64 -3.63 9.72
N GLY A 114 -9.52 -3.72 9.01
CA GLY A 114 -8.92 -2.57 8.33
C GLY A 114 -9.88 -1.92 7.32
N LEU A 115 -9.90 -0.58 7.30
CA LEU A 115 -10.81 0.21 6.45
C LEU A 115 -10.34 0.32 4.99
N TRP A 116 -9.05 0.09 4.76
CA TRP A 116 -8.41 0.10 3.45
C TRP A 116 -7.76 -1.24 3.16
N ALA A 117 -7.71 -1.62 1.89
CA ALA A 117 -7.21 -2.89 1.41
C ALA A 117 -6.07 -2.72 0.41
N ASP A 118 -5.31 -3.79 0.21
CA ASP A 118 -4.19 -3.88 -0.75
C ASP A 118 -4.38 -5.13 -1.60
N ILE A 119 -4.71 -4.98 -2.88
CA ILE A 119 -4.81 -6.10 -3.82
C ILE A 119 -3.74 -5.96 -4.90
N ALA A 120 -3.06 -7.04 -5.25
CA ALA A 120 -1.94 -7.00 -6.17
C ALA A 120 -2.04 -8.08 -7.26
N GLY A 121 -1.75 -7.66 -8.49
CA GLY A 121 -1.51 -8.51 -9.64
C GLY A 121 -0.02 -8.75 -9.83
N GLN A 122 0.36 -9.15 -11.04
CA GLN A 122 1.76 -9.32 -11.41
C GLN A 122 2.49 -7.97 -11.56
N HIS A 123 1.81 -6.98 -12.14
CA HIS A 123 2.36 -5.69 -12.55
C HIS A 123 1.67 -4.49 -11.90
N ILE A 124 0.57 -4.71 -11.18
CA ILE A 124 -0.18 -3.63 -10.52
C ILE A 124 -0.49 -3.93 -9.06
N VAL A 125 -0.65 -2.89 -8.25
CA VAL A 125 -1.21 -2.93 -6.91
C VAL A 125 -2.31 -1.86 -6.80
N LEU A 126 -3.48 -2.23 -6.30
CA LEU A 126 -4.58 -1.32 -6.05
C LEU A 126 -4.84 -1.18 -4.55
N ASN A 127 -4.91 0.06 -4.08
CA ASN A 127 -5.36 0.43 -2.74
C ASN A 127 -6.75 1.04 -2.82
N LEU A 128 -7.69 0.37 -2.15
CA LEU A 128 -9.12 0.65 -2.21
C LEU A 128 -9.72 0.59 -0.80
N PRO A 129 -10.83 1.29 -0.53
CA PRO A 129 -11.63 1.05 0.66
C PRO A 129 -12.04 -0.43 0.76
N SER A 130 -11.86 -1.05 1.93
CA SER A 130 -12.20 -2.46 2.17
C SER A 130 -13.66 -2.78 1.86
N LYS A 131 -14.57 -1.81 2.00
CA LYS A 131 -16.00 -1.95 1.65
C LYS A 131 -16.21 -2.36 0.18
N SER A 132 -15.36 -1.87 -0.72
CA SER A 132 -15.46 -2.13 -2.16
C SER A 132 -15.04 -3.55 -2.54
N LEU A 133 -14.26 -4.23 -1.68
CA LEU A 133 -13.70 -5.55 -2.00
C LEU A 133 -14.31 -6.68 -1.17
N ARG A 134 -14.89 -6.40 0.00
CA ARG A 134 -15.31 -7.42 0.98
C ARG A 134 -16.32 -8.44 0.43
N HIS A 135 -17.09 -8.06 -0.57
CA HIS A 135 -18.09 -8.92 -1.20
C HIS A 135 -17.53 -9.80 -2.35
N LEU A 136 -16.36 -9.45 -2.89
CA LEU A 136 -15.75 -10.09 -4.06
C LEU A 136 -15.07 -11.42 -3.72
N LYS A 137 -15.30 -12.45 -4.53
CA LYS A 137 -14.58 -13.74 -4.45
C LYS A 137 -13.17 -13.59 -5.03
N SER A 138 -12.27 -14.53 -4.71
CA SER A 138 -10.90 -14.53 -5.25
C SER A 138 -10.88 -14.54 -6.78
N THR A 139 -11.74 -15.35 -7.41
CA THR A 139 -11.84 -15.41 -8.88
C THR A 139 -12.19 -14.08 -9.52
N GLN A 140 -13.05 -13.28 -8.88
CA GLN A 140 -13.41 -11.94 -9.37
C GLN A 140 -12.26 -10.95 -9.19
N LEU A 141 -11.46 -11.11 -8.13
CA LEU A 141 -10.24 -10.31 -7.97
C LEU A 141 -9.20 -10.67 -9.03
N ASP A 142 -9.04 -11.95 -9.34
CA ASP A 142 -8.12 -12.41 -10.40
C ASP A 142 -8.50 -11.81 -11.75
N GLU A 143 -9.79 -11.78 -12.11
CA GLU A 143 -10.27 -11.15 -13.34
C GLU A 143 -9.93 -9.66 -13.41
N VAL A 144 -10.19 -8.92 -12.32
CA VAL A 144 -9.89 -7.48 -12.23
C VAL A 144 -8.38 -7.23 -12.32
N LEU A 145 -7.58 -7.99 -11.58
CA LEU A 145 -6.14 -7.83 -11.55
C LEU A 145 -5.50 -8.19 -12.89
N LEU A 146 -5.96 -9.26 -13.55
CA LEU A 146 -5.50 -9.66 -14.87
C LEU A 146 -5.79 -8.58 -15.92
N PHE A 147 -6.97 -7.97 -15.87
CA PHE A 147 -7.31 -6.85 -16.75
C PHE A 147 -6.32 -5.71 -16.57
N TRP A 148 -6.08 -5.26 -15.34
CA TRP A 148 -5.19 -4.13 -15.08
C TRP A 148 -3.71 -4.46 -15.34
N ASP A 149 -3.28 -5.70 -15.09
CA ASP A 149 -1.94 -6.16 -15.49
C ASP A 149 -1.75 -6.08 -17.00
N SER A 150 -2.78 -6.43 -17.79
CA SER A 150 -2.73 -6.34 -19.26
C SER A 150 -2.61 -4.89 -19.75
N VAL A 151 -3.25 -3.94 -19.04
CA VAL A 151 -3.13 -2.50 -19.34
C VAL A 151 -1.71 -2.03 -19.10
N VAL A 152 -1.11 -2.36 -17.94
CA VAL A 152 0.29 -2.01 -17.65
C VAL A 152 1.23 -2.63 -18.68
N LEU A 153 0.99 -3.88 -19.07
CA LEU A 153 1.80 -4.56 -20.09
C LEU A 153 1.71 -3.87 -21.46
N ALA A 154 0.50 -3.50 -21.91
CA ALA A 154 0.29 -2.80 -23.18
C ALA A 154 1.02 -1.44 -23.21
N HIS A 155 1.04 -0.71 -22.10
CA HIS A 155 1.81 0.53 -21.98
C HIS A 155 3.32 0.29 -22.16
N HIS A 156 3.83 -0.78 -21.56
CA HIS A 156 5.23 -1.17 -21.69
C HIS A 156 5.58 -1.66 -23.11
N GLU A 157 4.67 -2.39 -23.76
CA GLU A 157 4.80 -2.85 -25.14
C GLU A 157 4.91 -1.66 -26.11
N LEU A 158 3.99 -0.69 -26.02
CA LEU A 158 4.02 0.53 -26.83
C LEU A 158 5.32 1.33 -26.62
N ARG A 159 5.86 1.33 -25.40
CA ARG A 159 7.12 2.00 -25.07
C ARG A 159 8.36 1.19 -25.48
N GLY A 160 8.23 -0.09 -25.83
CA GLY A 160 9.36 -0.98 -26.07
C GLY A 160 10.16 -1.32 -24.80
N THR A 161 9.49 -1.40 -23.65
CA THR A 161 10.11 -1.67 -22.33
C THR A 161 9.42 -2.84 -21.63
N LYS A 162 9.91 -3.24 -20.46
CA LYS A 162 9.27 -4.25 -19.60
C LYS A 162 8.95 -3.67 -18.22
N PRO A 163 7.86 -4.09 -17.57
CA PRO A 163 7.60 -3.73 -16.17
C PRO A 163 8.76 -4.18 -15.29
N LYS A 164 9.34 -3.25 -14.52
CA LYS A 164 10.43 -3.53 -13.57
C LYS A 164 9.94 -3.75 -12.14
N HIS A 165 8.79 -3.17 -11.82
CA HIS A 165 8.16 -3.20 -10.51
C HIS A 165 6.64 -3.06 -10.69
N ARG A 166 5.87 -3.37 -9.65
CA ARG A 166 4.41 -3.20 -9.68
C ARG A 166 4.06 -1.72 -9.60
N GLU A 167 3.22 -1.22 -10.50
CA GLU A 167 2.67 0.13 -10.40
C GLU A 167 1.60 0.17 -9.30
N ARG A 168 1.65 1.14 -8.39
CA ARG A 168 0.67 1.27 -7.32
C ARG A 168 -0.36 2.33 -7.67
N ILE A 169 -1.63 2.01 -7.47
CA ILE A 169 -2.75 2.92 -7.62
C ILE A 169 -3.50 3.05 -6.29
N VAL A 170 -3.77 4.27 -5.85
CA VAL A 170 -4.59 4.59 -4.69
C VAL A 170 -5.87 5.24 -5.15
N CYS A 171 -7.01 4.58 -4.90
CA CYS A 171 -8.31 5.12 -5.22
C CYS A 171 -8.81 5.95 -4.03
N ASP A 172 -8.68 7.27 -4.13
CA ASP A 172 -8.90 8.27 -3.09
C ASP A 172 -10.13 9.13 -3.40
N GLU A 173 -10.68 9.78 -2.37
CA GLU A 173 -11.76 10.75 -2.50
C GLU A 173 -11.26 12.12 -3.01
N GLN A 174 -9.98 12.45 -2.86
CA GLN A 174 -9.46 13.71 -3.37
C GLN A 174 -7.97 13.62 -3.73
N PRO A 175 -7.62 13.55 -5.02
CA PRO A 175 -6.24 13.78 -5.45
C PRO A 175 -5.89 15.27 -5.35
N SER A 176 -4.59 15.56 -5.26
CA SER A 176 -4.08 16.94 -5.19
C SER A 176 -4.35 17.77 -6.45
N ALA A 177 -4.56 17.12 -7.60
CA ALA A 177 -4.94 17.78 -8.84
C ALA A 177 -5.75 16.86 -9.78
N GLY A 178 -6.74 17.44 -10.45
CA GLY A 178 -7.54 16.76 -11.47
C GLY A 178 -8.36 15.58 -10.93
N TYR A 179 -8.64 14.62 -11.80
CA TYR A 179 -9.34 13.37 -11.45
C TYR A 179 -8.39 12.19 -11.22
N MET A 180 -7.19 12.24 -11.80
CA MET A 180 -6.17 11.23 -11.69
C MET A 180 -4.80 11.87 -11.83
N ARG A 181 -3.84 11.49 -10.97
CA ARG A 181 -2.49 12.04 -10.96
C ARG A 181 -1.44 10.97 -10.69
N LYS A 182 -0.26 11.14 -11.27
CA LYS A 182 0.94 10.38 -10.92
C LYS A 182 1.80 11.17 -9.93
N ASN A 183 2.13 10.54 -8.81
CA ASN A 183 3.11 11.02 -7.84
C ASN A 183 4.41 10.22 -7.99
N ILE A 184 5.50 10.94 -8.21
CA ILE A 184 6.85 10.36 -8.21
C ILE A 184 7.41 10.59 -6.80
N PHE A 185 7.58 9.54 -6.01
CA PHE A 185 8.41 9.63 -4.81
C PHE A 185 9.89 9.72 -5.24
N GLU A 186 10.61 10.72 -4.75
CA GLU A 186 12.02 11.01 -5.08
C GLU A 186 13.05 9.96 -4.59
N SER A 187 12.64 8.75 -4.20
CA SER A 187 13.55 7.61 -4.17
C SER A 187 13.48 6.93 -5.54
N HIS A 188 14.56 6.99 -6.32
CA HIS A 188 14.67 6.53 -7.71
C HIS A 188 14.30 5.04 -7.95
N GLU A 189 13.90 4.31 -6.91
CA GLU A 189 13.69 2.87 -6.90
C GLU A 189 12.35 2.41 -6.30
N CYS A 190 11.52 3.32 -5.75
CA CYS A 190 10.13 3.00 -5.41
C CYS A 190 9.21 3.26 -6.61
N SER A 191 8.27 2.34 -6.85
CA SER A 191 7.24 2.50 -7.87
C SER A 191 6.43 3.78 -7.61
N PRO A 192 6.22 4.64 -8.61
CA PRO A 192 5.39 5.83 -8.44
C PRO A 192 3.95 5.43 -8.11
N ASP A 193 3.32 6.20 -7.22
CA ASP A 193 1.92 6.01 -6.87
C ASP A 193 1.05 6.82 -7.84
N ILE A 194 0.03 6.20 -8.40
CA ILE A 194 -1.03 6.87 -9.16
C ILE A 194 -2.23 7.04 -8.24
N ILE A 195 -2.77 8.25 -8.11
CA ILE A 195 -3.96 8.51 -7.29
C ILE A 195 -5.14 8.77 -8.22
N ILE A 196 -6.26 8.09 -7.98
CA ILE A 196 -7.49 8.17 -8.78
C ILE A 196 -8.66 8.59 -7.89
N TYR A 197 -9.44 9.57 -8.33
CA TYR A 197 -10.72 9.95 -7.73
C TYR A 197 -11.77 8.85 -7.94
N ILE A 198 -12.40 8.35 -6.86
CA ILE A 198 -13.49 7.35 -6.92
C ILE A 198 -14.80 7.84 -6.28
#